data_AF-A0A345NQ08-F1
#
_entry.id   AF-A0A345NQ08-F1
#
_cell.length_a   1.000
_cell.length_b   1.000
_cell.length_c   1.000
_cell.angle_alpha   90.00
_cell.angle_beta   90.00
_cell.angle_gamma   90.00
#
_symmetry.space_group_name_H-M   'P 1'
#
loop_
_entity.id
_entity.type
_entity.pdbx_description
1 polymer ?
#
loop_
_entity_poly.entity_id
_entity_poly.type
_entity_poly.pdbx_seq_one_letter_code
_entity_poly.pdbx_strand_id
1 'polypeptide(L)'
;MELRRKDLSGNVVHVTRAVVRLPGEDPETVAARRRPRFVVGDPKSEAGIRAVTLPSAIMPAIQAHLDAMKDKRPDALLFHAKSNPAQHLAVSTLNKAWHPARAAAGRPDLRWHDLRHTGAVFAAQAGATLAELMARLGHSTHKAALRYQHAAADRDARIAEALSAMVEAGSPRRDGL
;
A
#
# COMPACT_ATOMS: atom_id res chain seq x y z
N MET A 1 3.82 5.29 7.24
CA MET A 1 2.65 6.15 7.00
C MET A 1 1.69 5.95 8.15
N GLU A 2 0.94 6.99 8.51
CA GLU A 2 -0.17 6.91 9.46
C GLU A 2 -1.46 7.24 8.71
N LEU A 3 -2.50 6.47 8.96
CA LEU A 3 -3.75 6.52 8.21
C LEU A 3 -4.92 6.65 9.19
N ARG A 4 -5.82 7.57 8.88
CA ARG A 4 -7.04 7.86 9.63
C ARG A 4 -8.27 7.58 8.78
N ARG A 5 -9.43 7.44 9.41
CA ARG A 5 -10.68 7.14 8.69
C ARG A 5 -10.96 8.14 7.56
N LYS A 6 -10.70 9.43 7.78
CA LYS A 6 -10.84 10.50 6.78
C LYS A 6 -9.91 10.40 5.57
N ASP A 7 -8.87 9.58 5.65
CA ASP A 7 -7.93 9.39 4.56
C ASP A 7 -8.47 8.44 3.49
N LEU A 8 -9.61 7.80 3.72
CA LEU A 8 -10.28 6.97 2.74
C LEU A 8 -11.49 7.70 2.16
N SER A 9 -11.45 7.94 0.85
CA SER A 9 -12.52 8.58 0.07
C SER A 9 -12.97 7.61 -1.02
N GLY A 10 -14.08 6.91 -0.80
CA GLY A 10 -14.49 5.82 -1.69
C GLY A 10 -13.42 4.72 -1.75
N ASN A 11 -12.89 4.44 -2.93
CA ASN A 11 -11.79 3.49 -3.13
C ASN A 11 -10.41 4.15 -3.19
N VAL A 12 -10.27 5.41 -2.79
CA VAL A 12 -8.99 6.14 -2.81
C VAL A 12 -8.46 6.31 -1.39
N VAL A 13 -7.22 5.91 -1.15
CA VAL A 13 -6.49 6.19 0.10
C VAL A 13 -5.53 7.35 -0.10
N HIS A 14 -5.68 8.39 0.71
CA HIS A 14 -4.83 9.57 0.74
C HIS A 14 -3.74 9.42 1.81
N VAL A 15 -2.53 9.10 1.37
CA VAL A 15 -1.37 9.06 2.24
C VAL A 15 -0.83 10.48 2.37
N THR A 16 -1.07 11.12 3.51
CA THR A 16 -0.64 12.52 3.75
C THR A 16 0.28 12.65 4.96
N ARG A 17 0.44 11.58 5.75
CA ARG A 17 1.20 11.61 7.02
C ARG A 17 2.20 10.46 7.13
N ALA A 18 3.30 10.77 7.79
CA ALA A 18 4.27 9.80 8.27
C ALA A 18 4.21 9.67 9.78
N VAL A 19 4.61 8.50 10.27
CA VAL A 19 4.80 8.25 11.70
C VAL A 19 6.18 7.67 11.90
N VAL A 20 6.89 8.23 12.87
CA VAL A 20 8.19 7.76 13.32
C VAL A 20 8.03 7.22 14.73
N ARG A 21 8.51 6.00 14.95
CA ARG A 21 8.61 5.42 16.28
C ARG A 21 9.96 5.83 16.87
N LEU A 22 9.92 6.56 17.97
CA LEU A 22 11.08 6.91 18.76
C LEU A 22 11.19 5.99 19.99
N PRO A 23 12.42 5.73 20.48
CA PRO A 23 12.60 5.18 21.82
C PRO A 23 11.85 6.03 22.85
N GLY A 24 11.38 5.42 23.93
CA GLY A 24 10.89 6.20 25.06
C GLY A 24 12.07 6.90 25.74
N GLU A 25 12.00 8.21 25.92
CA GLU A 25 12.96 8.97 26.72
C GLU A 25 12.45 9.11 28.15
N ASP A 26 13.34 8.86 29.11
CA ASP A 26 13.24 9.27 30.51
C ASP A 26 14.70 9.48 30.99
N PRO A 27 15.10 10.70 31.36
CA PRO A 27 16.45 10.96 31.86
C PRO A 27 16.74 10.33 33.23
N GLU A 28 15.74 9.92 34.02
CA GLU A 28 15.93 9.68 35.45
C GLU A 28 15.70 8.25 35.96
N THR A 29 15.17 7.30 35.16
CA THR A 29 14.97 5.92 35.66
C THR A 29 15.34 4.79 34.69
N VAL A 30 16.09 3.82 35.21
CA VAL A 30 16.70 2.68 34.46
C VAL A 30 15.77 1.46 34.37
N ALA A 31 14.68 1.40 35.13
CA ALA A 31 13.95 0.14 35.38
C ALA A 31 12.59 -0.04 34.68
N ALA A 32 11.95 0.99 34.13
CA ALA A 32 10.65 0.84 33.49
C ALA A 32 10.81 0.42 32.01
N ARG A 33 10.12 -0.65 31.58
CA ARG A 33 9.96 -1.00 30.15
C ARG A 33 9.35 0.21 29.41
N ARG A 34 10.21 1.02 28.77
CA ARG A 34 9.82 2.31 28.18
C ARG A 34 8.84 2.09 27.04
N ARG A 35 7.68 2.77 27.11
CA ARG A 35 6.73 2.75 26.01
C ARG A 35 7.29 3.61 24.87
N PRO A 36 7.33 3.09 23.63
CA PRO A 36 7.82 3.87 22.50
C PRO A 36 6.88 5.05 22.23
N ARG A 37 7.45 6.20 21.86
CA ARG A 37 6.71 7.37 21.43
C ARG A 37 6.51 7.34 19.93
N PHE A 38 5.32 7.70 19.46
CA PHE A 38 5.04 7.87 18.04
C PHE A 38 4.92 9.36 17.74
N VAL A 39 5.74 9.85 16.81
CA VAL A 39 5.68 11.22 16.31
C VAL A 39 5.05 11.19 14.93
N VAL A 40 3.91 11.85 14.80
CA VAL A 40 3.21 12.04 13.53
C VAL A 40 3.63 13.39 12.95
N GLY A 41 3.95 13.40 11.67
CA GLY A 41 4.31 14.60 10.95
C GLY A 41 4.24 14.39 9.45
N ASP A 42 4.79 15.34 8.71
CA ASP A 42 4.76 15.29 7.26
C ASP A 42 5.68 14.17 6.73
N PRO A 43 5.35 13.59 5.57
CA PRO A 43 6.26 12.67 4.90
C PRO A 43 7.61 13.31 4.62
N LYS A 44 8.67 12.50 4.67
CA LYS A 44 10.06 12.93 4.46
C LYS A 44 10.34 13.54 3.08
N SER A 45 9.42 13.37 2.14
CA SER A 45 9.52 13.86 0.76
C SER A 45 8.13 14.10 0.22
N GLU A 46 8.01 14.98 -0.78
CA GLU A 46 6.76 15.22 -1.51
C GLU A 46 6.15 13.93 -2.08
N ALA A 47 6.98 13.04 -2.66
CA ALA A 47 6.54 11.72 -3.14
C ALA A 47 5.91 10.82 -2.04
N GLY A 48 6.14 11.15 -0.78
CA GLY A 48 5.52 10.48 0.36
C GLY A 48 4.03 10.83 0.52
N ILE A 49 3.62 11.99 0.01
CA ILE A 49 2.23 12.43 -0.12
C ILE A 49 1.68 11.88 -1.43
N ARG A 50 0.63 11.05 -1.37
CA ARG A 50 0.06 10.42 -2.57
C ARG A 50 -1.36 9.94 -2.37
N ALA A 51 -2.12 9.87 -3.45
CA ALA A 51 -3.40 9.16 -3.52
C ALA A 51 -3.18 7.80 -4.18
N VAL A 52 -3.75 6.74 -3.59
CA VAL A 52 -3.68 5.39 -4.12
C VAL A 52 -5.09 4.86 -4.33
N THR A 53 -5.48 4.72 -5.59
CA THR A 53 -6.73 4.03 -5.95
C THR A 53 -6.58 2.54 -5.69
N LEU A 54 -7.53 2.01 -4.95
CA LEU A 54 -7.60 0.63 -4.52
C LEU A 54 -8.44 -0.19 -5.52
N PRO A 55 -8.03 -1.43 -5.83
CA PRO A 55 -8.86 -2.35 -6.61
C PRO A 55 -10.22 -2.58 -5.92
N SER A 56 -11.29 -2.63 -6.70
CA SER A 56 -12.65 -2.92 -6.19
C SER A 56 -12.71 -4.24 -5.40
N ALA A 57 -11.91 -5.24 -5.81
CA ALA A 57 -11.83 -6.55 -5.17
C ALA A 57 -11.46 -6.51 -3.67
N ILE A 58 -10.73 -5.49 -3.20
CA ILE A 58 -10.38 -5.36 -1.78
C ILE A 58 -11.34 -4.48 -0.97
N MET A 59 -12.27 -3.79 -1.64
CA MET A 59 -13.20 -2.87 -0.99
C MET A 59 -14.13 -3.56 0.02
N PRO A 60 -14.66 -4.79 -0.19
CA PRO A 60 -15.46 -5.48 0.82
C PRO A 60 -14.70 -5.70 2.14
N ALA A 61 -13.42 -6.07 2.07
CA ALA A 61 -12.60 -6.27 3.26
C ALA A 61 -12.34 -4.95 4.00
N ILE A 62 -12.14 -3.86 3.27
CA ILE A 62 -12.00 -2.52 3.84
C ILE A 62 -13.29 -2.08 4.51
N GLN A 63 -14.43 -2.25 3.85
CA GLN A 63 -15.73 -1.89 4.40
C GLN A 63 -16.02 -2.67 5.68
N ALA A 64 -15.80 -3.99 5.68
CA ALA A 64 -15.96 -4.82 6.87
C ALA A 64 -15.07 -4.33 8.04
N HIS A 65 -13.83 -3.93 7.76
CA HIS A 65 -12.94 -3.34 8.76
C HIS A 65 -13.49 -2.01 9.30
N LEU A 66 -13.92 -1.10 8.41
CA LEU A 66 -14.50 0.19 8.79
C LEU A 66 -15.79 0.03 9.61
N ASP A 67 -16.59 -0.99 9.34
CA ASP A 67 -17.84 -1.29 10.05
C ASP A 67 -17.55 -1.87 11.43
N ALA A 68 -16.52 -2.71 11.56
CA ALA A 68 -16.07 -3.27 12.84
C ALA A 68 -15.40 -2.24 13.77
N MET A 69 -14.87 -1.13 13.24
CA MET A 69 -14.24 -0.08 14.06
C MET A 69 -15.26 0.54 15.04
N LYS A 70 -14.92 0.59 16.33
CA LYS A 70 -15.78 1.25 17.33
C LYS A 70 -15.75 2.77 17.24
N ASP A 71 -14.56 3.33 17.01
CA ASP A 71 -14.40 4.77 16.83
C ASP A 71 -14.68 5.14 15.37
N LYS A 72 -15.76 5.89 15.14
CA LYS A 72 -16.22 6.31 13.80
C LYS A 72 -15.77 7.73 13.45
N ARG A 73 -15.04 8.41 14.33
CA ARG A 73 -14.61 9.79 14.07
C ARG A 73 -13.68 9.85 12.85
N PRO A 74 -13.71 10.95 12.08
CA PRO A 74 -12.85 11.10 10.91
C PRO A 74 -11.35 10.99 11.23
N ASP A 75 -10.94 11.38 12.44
CA ASP A 75 -9.55 11.36 12.90
C ASP A 75 -9.12 10.04 13.55
N ALA A 76 -10.01 9.05 13.68
CA ALA A 76 -9.70 7.75 14.25
C ALA A 76 -8.64 7.02 13.41
N LEU A 77 -7.64 6.42 14.08
CA LEU A 77 -6.62 5.59 13.43
C LEU A 77 -7.28 4.39 12.72
N LEU A 78 -6.98 4.20 11.44
CA LEU A 78 -7.48 3.05 10.68
C LEU A 78 -6.92 1.73 11.24
N PHE A 79 -5.66 1.74 11.66
CA PHE A 79 -5.01 0.58 12.27
C PHE A 79 -4.43 0.97 13.62
N HIS A 80 -5.14 0.60 14.68
CA HIS A 80 -4.80 0.95 16.06
C HIS A 80 -4.42 -0.30 16.88
N ALA A 81 -3.86 -0.06 18.07
CA ALA A 81 -3.62 -1.11 19.05
C ALA A 81 -4.96 -1.67 19.56
N LYS A 82 -5.06 -2.99 19.72
CA LYS A 82 -6.27 -3.65 20.23
C LYS A 82 -6.68 -3.14 21.62
N SER A 83 -5.70 -2.83 22.47
CA SER A 83 -5.92 -2.39 23.85
C SER A 83 -6.32 -0.91 23.96
N ASN A 84 -5.99 -0.08 22.98
CA ASN A 84 -6.30 1.35 23.00
C ASN A 84 -6.42 1.89 21.56
N PRO A 85 -7.63 2.27 21.12
CA PRO A 85 -7.86 2.84 19.78
C PRO A 85 -7.11 4.14 19.47
N ALA A 86 -6.65 4.87 20.50
CA ALA A 86 -5.84 6.07 20.33
C ALA A 86 -4.33 5.79 20.13
N GLN A 87 -3.90 4.52 20.22
CA GLN A 87 -2.49 4.14 20.09
C GLN A 87 -2.24 3.42 18.75
N HIS A 88 -1.05 3.65 18.18
CA HIS A 88 -0.61 3.01 16.96
C HIS A 88 -0.43 1.50 17.14
N LEU A 89 -0.73 0.73 16.09
CA LEU A 89 -0.43 -0.69 16.06
C LEU A 89 1.09 -0.94 16.13
N ALA A 90 1.52 -1.68 17.15
CA ALA A 90 2.92 -2.08 17.26
C ALA A 90 3.28 -3.16 16.23
N VAL A 91 4.48 -3.05 15.63
CA VAL A 91 5.00 -4.03 14.66
C VAL A 91 5.08 -5.44 15.26
N SER A 92 5.42 -5.57 16.54
CA SER A 92 5.42 -6.87 17.22
C SER A 92 4.03 -7.49 17.29
N THR A 93 2.98 -6.69 17.46
CA THR A 93 1.58 -7.16 17.43
C THR A 93 1.18 -7.58 16.03
N LEU A 94 1.56 -6.82 15.01
CA LEU A 94 1.37 -7.20 13.61
C LEU A 94 2.05 -8.55 13.30
N ASN A 95 3.30 -8.72 13.73
CA ASN A 95 4.07 -9.94 13.50
C ASN A 95 3.41 -11.19 14.11
N LYS A 96 2.73 -11.04 15.26
CA LYS A 96 1.96 -12.14 15.88
C LYS A 96 0.82 -12.65 15.00
N ALA A 97 0.22 -11.79 14.19
CA ALA A 97 -0.80 -12.19 13.21
C ALA A 97 -0.16 -12.63 11.87
N TRP A 98 0.91 -11.95 11.45
CA TRP A 98 1.59 -12.19 10.18
C TRP A 98 2.27 -13.55 10.10
N HIS A 99 3.01 -13.96 11.14
CA HIS A 99 3.79 -15.21 11.10
C HIS A 99 2.91 -16.46 10.94
N PRO A 100 1.79 -16.60 11.68
CA PRO A 100 0.84 -17.69 11.42
C PRO A 100 0.22 -17.59 10.02
N ALA A 101 -0.17 -16.40 9.57
CA ALA A 101 -0.81 -16.21 8.26
C ALA A 101 0.10 -16.64 7.11
N ARG A 102 1.38 -16.24 7.11
CA ARG A 102 2.33 -16.65 6.08
C ARG A 102 2.67 -18.14 6.12
N ALA A 103 2.66 -18.76 7.32
CA ALA A 103 2.87 -20.20 7.48
C ALA A 103 1.67 -20.99 6.92
N ALA A 104 0.45 -20.55 7.23
CA ALA A 104 -0.78 -21.13 6.69
C ALA A 104 -0.85 -21.01 5.15
N ALA A 105 -0.28 -19.94 4.58
CA ALA A 105 -0.14 -19.76 3.14
C ALA A 105 1.01 -20.57 2.51
N GLY A 106 1.71 -21.43 3.27
CA GLY A 106 2.85 -22.21 2.78
C GLY A 106 4.09 -21.38 2.43
N ARG A 107 4.18 -20.14 2.92
CA ARG A 107 5.24 -19.17 2.60
C ARG A 107 5.90 -18.60 3.86
N PRO A 108 6.56 -19.43 4.69
CA PRO A 108 7.22 -18.98 5.91
C PRO A 108 8.38 -18.00 5.66
N ASP A 109 8.91 -17.98 4.43
CA ASP A 109 9.94 -17.06 3.96
C ASP A 109 9.42 -15.63 3.72
N LEU A 110 8.10 -15.46 3.54
CA LEU A 110 7.51 -14.18 3.14
C LEU A 110 7.68 -13.11 4.23
N ARG A 111 8.19 -11.95 3.84
CA ARG A 111 8.34 -10.77 4.69
C ARG A 111 7.19 -9.80 4.42
N TRP A 112 6.84 -8.98 5.40
CA TRP A 112 5.74 -8.02 5.26
C TRP A 112 5.93 -7.07 4.08
N HIS A 113 7.18 -6.65 3.81
CA HIS A 113 7.48 -5.76 2.69
C HIS A 113 7.38 -6.45 1.32
N ASP A 114 7.43 -7.78 1.26
CA ASP A 114 7.26 -8.51 0.01
C ASP A 114 5.85 -8.30 -0.58
N LEU A 115 4.83 -8.09 0.26
CA LEU A 115 3.48 -7.73 -0.21
C LEU A 115 3.47 -6.43 -1.03
N ARG A 116 4.29 -5.44 -0.63
CA ARG A 116 4.43 -4.18 -1.37
C ARG A 116 5.19 -4.40 -2.67
N HIS A 117 6.20 -5.27 -2.68
CA HIS A 117 6.89 -5.66 -3.91
C HIS A 117 5.94 -6.36 -4.88
N THR A 118 5.15 -7.32 -4.41
CA THR A 118 4.14 -8.02 -5.22
C THR A 118 3.14 -7.04 -5.82
N GLY A 119 2.59 -6.11 -5.02
CA GLY A 119 1.68 -5.08 -5.54
C GLY A 119 2.31 -4.17 -6.59
N ALA A 120 3.61 -3.88 -6.50
CA ALA A 120 4.35 -3.13 -7.50
C ALA A 120 4.54 -3.91 -8.80
N VAL A 121 4.89 -5.20 -8.71
CA VAL A 121 5.00 -6.11 -9.86
C VAL A 121 3.65 -6.23 -10.56
N PHE A 122 2.55 -6.44 -9.82
CA PHE A 122 1.21 -6.50 -10.42
C PHE A 122 0.80 -5.19 -11.10
N ALA A 123 1.15 -4.04 -10.54
CA ALA A 123 0.90 -2.75 -11.20
C ALA A 123 1.70 -2.62 -12.51
N ALA A 124 2.97 -3.00 -12.52
CA ALA A 124 3.79 -3.00 -13.73
C ALA A 124 3.24 -3.99 -14.78
N GLN A 125 2.89 -5.20 -14.34
CA GLN A 125 2.25 -6.22 -15.15
C GLN A 125 0.83 -5.87 -15.59
N ALA A 126 0.19 -4.86 -14.99
CA ALA A 126 -1.07 -4.26 -15.43
C ALA A 126 -0.86 -3.06 -16.36
N GLY A 127 0.39 -2.59 -16.52
CA GLY A 127 0.77 -1.61 -17.53
C GLY A 127 0.98 -0.21 -16.99
N ALA A 128 1.08 -0.09 -15.67
CA ALA A 128 1.48 1.16 -15.06
C ALA A 128 2.82 1.60 -15.67
N THR A 129 2.86 2.83 -16.15
CA THR A 129 4.07 3.53 -16.56
C THR A 129 5.02 3.70 -15.38
N LEU A 130 6.27 4.08 -15.66
CA LEU A 130 7.25 4.37 -14.63
C LEU A 130 6.76 5.48 -13.68
N ALA A 131 6.14 6.53 -14.22
CA ALA A 131 5.59 7.64 -13.43
C ALA A 131 4.45 7.19 -12.52
N GLU A 132 3.52 6.36 -13.01
CA GLU A 132 2.41 5.82 -12.21
C GLU A 132 2.91 4.90 -11.10
N LEU A 133 3.92 4.06 -11.37
CA LEU A 133 4.56 3.23 -10.35
C LEU A 133 5.23 4.08 -9.26
N MET A 134 5.97 5.11 -9.68
CA MET A 134 6.61 6.04 -8.74
C MET A 134 5.58 6.74 -7.86
N ALA A 135 4.50 7.25 -8.46
CA ALA A 135 3.41 7.92 -7.75
C ALA A 135 2.71 6.96 -6.77
N ARG A 136 2.34 5.75 -7.22
CA ARG A 136 1.64 4.76 -6.39
C ARG A 136 2.47 4.27 -5.21
N LEU A 137 3.77 4.04 -5.43
CA LEU A 137 4.67 3.57 -4.39
C LEU A 137 5.16 4.71 -3.50
N GLY A 138 5.23 5.94 -4.01
CA GLY A 138 5.87 7.06 -3.34
C GLY A 138 7.39 6.94 -3.39
N HIS A 139 7.92 6.59 -4.57
CA HIS A 139 9.36 6.58 -4.83
C HIS A 139 9.80 7.95 -5.35
N SER A 140 10.75 8.59 -4.66
CA SER A 140 11.36 9.85 -5.11
C SER A 140 12.35 9.65 -6.27
N THR A 141 12.81 8.43 -6.51
CA THR A 141 13.79 8.12 -7.56
C THR A 141 13.28 7.04 -8.50
N HIS A 142 13.54 7.21 -9.79
CA HIS A 142 13.15 6.25 -10.83
C HIS A 142 13.85 4.89 -10.68
N LYS A 143 15.10 4.86 -10.17
CA LYS A 143 15.89 3.63 -9.98
C LYS A 143 15.15 2.57 -9.16
N ALA A 144 14.37 3.00 -8.16
CA ALA A 144 13.60 2.07 -7.33
C ALA A 144 12.37 1.50 -8.07
N ALA A 145 11.79 2.25 -9.00
CA ALA A 145 10.60 1.83 -9.77
C ALA A 145 10.97 1.00 -11.01
N LEU A 146 12.12 1.25 -11.65
CA LEU A 146 12.61 0.48 -12.80
C LEU A 146 12.72 -1.02 -12.53
N ARG A 147 13.01 -1.41 -11.29
CA ARG A 147 13.06 -2.83 -10.87
C ARG A 147 11.77 -3.59 -11.17
N TYR A 148 10.61 -2.92 -11.15
CA TYR A 148 9.32 -3.57 -11.41
C TYR A 148 8.95 -3.56 -12.90
N GLN A 149 9.43 -2.58 -13.66
CA GLN A 149 9.24 -2.54 -15.12
C GLN A 149 9.91 -3.75 -15.80
N HIS A 150 11.12 -4.12 -15.36
CA HIS A 150 11.80 -5.31 -15.88
C HIS A 150 11.06 -6.61 -15.58
N ALA A 151 10.30 -6.69 -14.48
CA ALA A 151 9.46 -7.86 -14.16
C ALA A 151 8.24 -8.00 -15.09
N ALA A 152 8.00 -7.01 -15.95
CA ALA A 152 6.98 -7.01 -16.97
C ALA A 152 7.58 -7.14 -18.39
N ALA A 153 8.83 -7.59 -18.54
CA ALA A 153 9.45 -7.77 -19.86
C ALA A 153 8.72 -8.83 -20.73
N ASP A 154 8.05 -9.81 -20.11
CA ASP A 154 7.23 -10.83 -20.81
C ASP A 154 5.92 -10.25 -21.40
N ARG A 155 5.74 -8.94 -21.35
CA ARG A 155 4.52 -8.23 -21.76
C ARG A 155 4.53 -7.82 -23.22
N ASP A 156 5.65 -7.98 -23.91
CA ASP A 156 5.80 -7.65 -25.33
C ASP A 156 4.72 -8.31 -26.20
N ALA A 157 4.42 -9.59 -25.94
CA ALA A 157 3.34 -10.31 -26.61
C ALA A 157 1.96 -9.65 -26.42
N ARG A 158 1.65 -9.17 -25.19
CA ARG A 158 0.39 -8.46 -24.92
C ARG A 158 0.34 -7.08 -25.55
N ILE A 159 1.51 -6.43 -25.70
CA ILE A 159 1.61 -5.15 -26.42
C ILE A 159 1.31 -5.39 -27.90
N ALA A 160 1.89 -6.44 -28.49
CA ALA A 160 1.60 -6.83 -29.87
C ALA A 160 0.09 -7.12 -30.07
N GLU A 161 -0.53 -7.91 -29.19
CA GLU A 161 -1.98 -8.19 -29.22
C GLU A 161 -2.83 -6.91 -29.13
N ALA A 162 -2.48 -6.00 -28.22
CA ALA A 162 -3.20 -4.72 -28.06
C ALA A 162 -3.06 -3.84 -29.31
N LEU A 163 -1.87 -3.78 -29.91
CA LEU A 163 -1.63 -3.06 -31.15
C LEU A 163 -2.45 -3.66 -32.31
N SER A 164 -2.50 -4.99 -32.43
CA SER A 164 -3.36 -5.68 -33.40
C SER A 164 -4.83 -5.30 -33.22
N ALA A 165 -5.35 -5.34 -32.00
CA ALA A 165 -6.74 -4.98 -31.71
C ALA A 165 -7.07 -3.52 -32.07
N MET A 166 -6.14 -2.58 -31.86
CA MET A 166 -6.32 -1.18 -32.26
C MET A 166 -6.40 -1.00 -33.78
N VAL A 167 -5.57 -1.72 -34.53
CA VAL A 167 -5.60 -1.71 -36.00
C VAL A 167 -6.90 -2.31 -36.53
N GLU A 168 -7.36 -3.43 -35.95
CA GLU A 168 -8.63 -4.06 -36.32
C GLU A 168 -9.84 -3.17 -36.00
N ALA A 169 -9.87 -2.51 -34.85
CA ALA A 169 -10.93 -1.58 -34.47
C ALA A 169 -10.97 -0.31 -35.34
N GLY A 170 -9.82 0.15 -35.83
CA GLY A 170 -9.68 1.29 -36.72
C GLY A 170 -9.85 0.96 -38.21
N SER A 171 -9.84 -0.32 -38.58
CA SER A 171 -10.07 -0.74 -39.97
C SER A 171 -11.57 -0.72 -40.26
N PRO A 172 -12.07 0.10 -41.22
CA PRO A 172 -13.45 0.01 -41.63
C PRO A 172 -13.71 -1.42 -42.13
N ARG A 173 -14.73 -2.07 -41.57
CA ARG A 173 -15.22 -3.35 -42.08
C ARG A 173 -15.43 -3.19 -43.58
N ARG A 174 -14.58 -3.86 -44.37
CA ARG A 174 -14.82 -4.04 -45.79
C ARG A 174 -15.96 -5.05 -45.89
N ASP A 175 -17.18 -4.57 -45.66
CA ASP A 175 -18.40 -5.28 -46.00
C ASP A 175 -18.48 -5.24 -47.53
N GLY A 176 -17.90 -6.26 -48.16
CA GLY A 176 -17.89 -6.44 -49.61
C GLY A 176 -19.03 -7.36 -50.04
N LEU A 177 -19.97 -6.74 -50.78
CA LEU A 177 -20.67 -7.19 -52.00
C LEU A 177 -20.55 -8.67 -52.41
#